data_AF-A0A9E5Y2C3-F1
#
_entry.id   AF-A0A9E5Y2C3-F1
#
_cell.length_a   1.000
_cell.length_b   1.000
_cell.length_c   1.000
_cell.angle_alpha   90.00
_cell.angle_beta   90.00
_cell.angle_gamma   90.00
#
_symmetry.space_group_name_H-M   'P 1'
#
loop_
_entity.id
_entity.type
_entity.pdbx_description
1 polymer ?
#
loop_
_entity_poly.entity_id
_entity_poly.type
_entity_poly.pdbx_seq_one_letter_code
_entity_poly.pdbx_strand_id
1 'polypeptide(L)'
;MLNLWRENSSKKPSFPEMSRQAAGVIDESKREISIQADLYVKHSSGVNYFFEIKSPKPNKDQCLASMEKMLRLQLIKKGEATQTFYVMPFNPYGTRYAYSYTFAKTYLDFENFVLLQEEFWDGIIGPPGTFQALVDIYQETGEAIRCRIKSLFL
;
A
#
# COMPACT_ATOMS: atom_id res chain seq x y z
N MET A 1 -5.79 -5.71 19.71
CA MET A 1 -5.84 -4.53 18.83
C MET A 1 -4.95 -3.47 19.45
N LEU A 2 -3.91 -3.04 18.75
CA LEU A 2 -3.11 -1.89 19.19
C LEU A 2 -4.00 -0.64 19.06
N ASN A 3 -4.49 -0.08 20.17
CA ASN A 3 -5.28 1.15 20.20
C ASN A 3 -4.38 2.37 19.93
N LEU A 4 -3.84 2.47 18.71
CA LEU A 4 -2.99 3.56 18.24
C LEU A 4 -3.80 4.83 17.89
N TRP A 5 -5.13 4.72 17.85
CA TRP A 5 -6.06 5.82 17.60
C TRP A 5 -6.72 6.27 18.91
N ARG A 6 -5.96 6.90 19.81
CA ARG A 6 -6.58 7.67 20.91
C ARG A 6 -7.12 8.98 20.33
N GLU A 7 -8.41 9.24 20.57
CA GLU A 7 -9.20 10.37 20.05
C GLU A 7 -8.78 11.79 20.52
N ASN A 8 -7.55 11.99 21.04
CA ASN A 8 -7.14 13.27 21.65
C ASN A 8 -5.80 13.83 21.15
N SER A 9 -5.32 13.41 19.97
CA SER A 9 -4.22 14.10 19.29
C SER A 9 -4.78 14.89 18.11
N SER A 10 -4.53 16.20 18.05
CA SER A 10 -4.88 17.06 16.91
C SER A 10 -4.17 16.65 15.61
N LYS A 11 -3.16 15.77 15.70
CA LYS A 11 -2.37 15.27 14.57
C LYS A 11 -2.35 13.74 14.56
N LYS A 12 -2.77 13.15 13.45
CA LYS A 12 -2.64 11.72 13.17
C LYS A 12 -1.15 11.32 13.14
N PRO A 13 -0.75 10.22 13.80
CA PRO A 13 0.63 9.76 13.73
C PRO A 13 0.98 9.25 12.33
N SER A 14 2.19 9.56 11.88
CA SER A 14 2.79 8.98 10.68
C SER A 14 3.11 7.49 10.88
N PHE A 15 3.27 6.75 9.80
CA PHE A 15 3.61 5.33 9.85
C PHE A 15 4.94 5.05 10.57
N PRO A 16 6.02 5.84 10.36
CA PRO A 16 7.24 5.69 11.16
C PRO A 16 7.02 5.98 12.66
N GLU A 17 6.18 6.94 13.02
CA GLU A 17 5.85 7.21 14.43
C GLU A 17 5.09 6.04 15.05
N MET A 18 4.10 5.49 14.36
CA MET A 18 3.36 4.30 14.80
C MET A 18 4.28 3.10 14.99
N SER A 19 5.20 2.86 14.06
CA SER A 19 6.19 1.78 14.16
C SER A 19 7.11 1.97 15.36
N ARG A 20 7.62 3.18 15.62
CA ARG A 20 8.44 3.47 16.82
C ARG A 20 7.66 3.27 18.12
N GLN A 21 6.42 3.75 18.20
CA GLN A 21 5.58 3.58 19.38
C GLN A 21 5.30 2.10 19.66
N ALA A 22 4.91 1.34 18.64
CA ALA A 22 4.63 -0.08 18.77
C ALA A 22 5.88 -0.89 19.14
N ALA A 23 7.07 -0.49 18.67
CA ALA A 23 8.33 -1.13 19.04
C ALA A 23 8.75 -0.91 20.49
N GLY A 24 8.19 0.11 21.17
CA GLY A 24 8.46 0.42 22.58
C GLY A 24 7.52 -0.30 23.56
N VAL A 25 6.50 -1.01 23.07
CA VAL A 25 5.58 -1.78 23.90
C VAL A 25 6.20 -3.14 24.20
N ILE A 26 6.50 -3.40 25.47
CA ILE A 26 6.97 -4.70 25.95
C ILE A 26 5.73 -5.52 26.31
N ASP A 27 5.37 -6.50 25.48
CA ASP A 27 4.43 -7.55 25.82
C ASP A 27 5.23 -8.78 26.26
N GLU A 28 5.15 -9.14 27.53
CA GLU A 28 5.83 -10.32 28.08
C GLU A 28 5.23 -11.63 27.53
N SER A 29 4.03 -11.58 26.96
CA SER A 29 3.40 -12.72 26.30
C SER A 29 3.88 -12.87 24.86
N LYS A 30 4.77 -13.85 24.61
CA LYS A 30 5.13 -14.24 23.25
C LYS A 30 3.94 -14.92 22.60
N ARG A 31 3.43 -14.32 21.52
CA ARG A 31 2.39 -14.92 20.67
C ARG A 31 2.96 -15.21 19.30
N GLU A 32 2.74 -16.43 18.82
CA GLU A 32 3.00 -16.76 17.43
C GLU A 32 1.95 -16.08 16.56
N ILE A 33 2.41 -15.30 15.57
CA ILE A 33 1.56 -14.63 14.59
C ILE A 33 2.11 -14.93 13.20
N SER A 34 1.21 -15.16 12.25
CA SER A 34 1.53 -15.31 10.83
C SER A 34 0.98 -14.12 10.06
N ILE A 35 1.80 -13.54 9.19
CA ILE A 35 1.44 -12.40 8.35
C ILE A 35 1.90 -12.68 6.93
N GLN A 36 0.97 -12.59 5.99
CA GLN A 36 1.23 -12.80 4.57
C GLN A 36 1.05 -11.50 3.80
N ALA A 37 2.11 -10.92 3.24
CA ALA A 37 2.00 -9.80 2.31
C ALA A 37 1.52 -10.28 0.92
N ASP A 38 0.97 -9.37 0.12
CA ASP A 38 0.55 -9.69 -1.26
C ASP A 38 1.77 -9.84 -2.18
N LEU A 39 2.81 -9.04 -1.96
CA LEU A 39 4.08 -9.11 -2.69
C LEU A 39 5.27 -8.87 -1.76
N TYR A 40 6.33 -9.66 -1.94
CA TYR A 40 7.64 -9.45 -1.33
C TYR A 40 8.68 -9.26 -2.44
N VAL A 41 9.52 -8.23 -2.31
CA VAL A 41 10.64 -7.95 -3.21
C VAL A 41 11.89 -7.75 -2.40
N LYS A 42 12.96 -8.49 -2.75
CA LYS A 42 14.31 -8.23 -2.26
C LYS A 42 15.06 -7.41 -3.29
N HIS A 43 15.30 -6.14 -2.98
CA HIS A 43 16.02 -5.25 -3.88
C HIS A 43 17.51 -5.54 -3.88
N SER A 44 18.19 -5.23 -4.99
CA SER A 44 19.64 -5.48 -5.17
C SER A 44 20.51 -4.73 -4.15
N SER A 45 20.02 -3.60 -3.61
CA SER A 45 20.67 -2.88 -2.50
C SER A 45 20.59 -3.59 -1.15
N GLY A 46 19.86 -4.70 -1.05
CA GLY A 46 19.64 -5.46 0.19
C GLY A 46 18.41 -5.04 0.97
N VAL A 47 17.64 -4.05 0.51
CA VAL A 47 16.36 -3.65 1.14
C VAL A 47 15.27 -4.67 0.84
N ASN A 48 14.52 -5.05 1.87
CA ASN A 48 13.33 -5.89 1.79
C ASN A 48 12.08 -5.01 1.71
N TYR A 49 11.29 -5.19 0.65
CA TYR A 49 10.01 -4.52 0.47
C TYR A 49 8.85 -5.50 0.61
N PHE A 50 7.85 -5.14 1.40
CA PHE A 50 6.59 -5.87 1.50
C PHE A 50 5.43 -4.96 1.14
N PHE A 51 4.50 -5.47 0.35
CA PHE A 51 3.39 -4.69 -0.17
C PHE A 51 2.05 -5.35 0.17
N GLU A 52 1.12 -4.53 0.64
CA GLU A 52 -0.31 -4.83 0.65
C GLU A 52 -0.96 -4.09 -0.52
N ILE A 53 -1.45 -4.79 -1.53
CA ILE A 53 -2.02 -4.22 -2.74
C ILE A 53 -3.54 -4.16 -2.58
N LYS A 54 -4.11 -2.96 -2.74
CA LYS A 54 -5.55 -2.72 -2.61
C LYS A 54 -6.07 -1.78 -3.69
N SER A 55 -7.39 -1.78 -3.87
CA SER A 55 -8.04 -0.81 -4.74
C SER A 55 -7.85 0.61 -4.22
N PRO A 56 -7.88 1.63 -5.09
CA PRO A 56 -7.68 3.03 -4.71
C PRO A 56 -8.89 3.67 -4.03
N LYS A 57 -9.90 2.89 -3.64
CA LYS A 57 -11.07 3.38 -2.91
C LYS A 57 -11.41 2.44 -1.74
N PRO A 58 -10.51 2.28 -0.75
CA PRO A 58 -10.68 1.34 0.34
C PRO A 58 -11.60 1.85 1.45
N ASN A 59 -12.41 0.99 2.04
CA ASN A 59 -13.18 1.40 3.22
C ASN A 59 -12.28 1.57 4.46
N LYS A 60 -12.87 2.08 5.56
CA LYS A 60 -12.17 2.29 6.84
C LYS A 60 -11.50 1.01 7.35
N ASP A 61 -12.24 -0.10 7.38
CA ASP A 61 -11.77 -1.36 7.96
C ASP A 61 -10.59 -1.93 7.18
N GLN A 62 -10.63 -1.83 5.86
CA GLN A 62 -9.52 -2.21 4.98
C GLN A 62 -8.28 -1.36 5.25
N CYS A 63 -8.42 -0.04 5.45
CA CYS A 63 -7.30 0.83 5.79
C CYS A 63 -6.64 0.42 7.10
N LEU A 64 -7.44 0.24 8.16
CA LEU A 64 -6.95 -0.10 9.50
C LEU A 64 -6.31 -1.49 9.54
N ALA A 65 -6.96 -2.49 8.93
CA ALA A 65 -6.45 -3.86 8.88
C ALA A 65 -5.11 -3.93 8.11
N SER A 66 -5.03 -3.26 6.96
CA SER A 66 -3.81 -3.24 6.13
C SER A 66 -2.67 -2.52 6.84
N MET A 67 -2.97 -1.39 7.50
CA MET A 67 -1.97 -0.66 8.30
C MET A 67 -1.46 -1.52 9.46
N GLU A 68 -2.35 -2.14 10.24
CA GLU A 68 -1.94 -3.00 11.36
C GLU A 68 -1.08 -4.18 10.87
N LYS A 69 -1.50 -4.82 9.76
CA LYS A 69 -0.78 -5.92 9.13
C LYS A 69 0.65 -5.52 8.74
N MET A 70 0.80 -4.41 8.03
CA MET A 70 2.10 -3.92 7.58
C MET A 70 2.98 -3.43 8.74
N LEU A 71 2.40 -2.73 9.72
CA LEU A 71 3.12 -2.34 10.94
C LEU A 71 3.71 -3.55 11.67
N ARG A 72 2.90 -4.60 11.89
CA ARG A 72 3.36 -5.83 12.53
C ARG A 72 4.48 -6.51 11.74
N LEU A 73 4.35 -6.58 10.41
CA LEU A 73 5.38 -7.16 9.56
C LEU A 73 6.71 -6.39 9.70
N GLN A 74 6.66 -5.05 9.65
CA GLN A 74 7.84 -4.22 9.84
C GLN A 74 8.50 -4.42 11.21
N LEU A 75 7.70 -4.65 12.25
CA LEU A 75 8.20 -4.91 13.61
C LEU A 75 8.83 -6.30 13.75
N ILE A 76 8.23 -7.33 13.15
CA ILE A 76 8.81 -8.69 13.15
C ILE A 76 10.17 -8.69 12.44
N LYS A 77 10.30 -7.91 11.37
CA LYS A 77 11.51 -7.76 10.56
C LYS A 77 12.45 -6.67 11.06
N LYS A 78 12.25 -6.18 12.29
CA LYS A 78 13.10 -5.16 12.91
C LYS A 78 14.55 -5.69 13.01
N GLY A 79 15.49 -4.89 12.53
CA GLY A 79 16.92 -5.24 12.45
C GLY A 79 17.37 -5.61 11.04
N GLU A 80 16.43 -5.92 10.14
CA GLU A 80 16.67 -5.98 8.70
C GLU A 80 16.35 -4.60 8.08
N ALA A 81 16.97 -4.29 6.93
CA ALA A 81 16.59 -3.12 6.12
C ALA A 81 15.23 -3.39 5.45
N THR A 82 14.13 -3.22 6.19
CA THR A 82 12.78 -3.58 5.75
C THR A 82 11.86 -2.36 5.67
N GLN A 83 11.10 -2.26 4.58
CA GLN A 83 10.03 -1.28 4.40
C GLN A 83 8.74 -1.98 3.99
N THR A 84 7.62 -1.50 4.52
CA THR A 84 6.29 -2.05 4.23
C THR A 84 5.36 -0.97 3.71
N PHE A 85 4.56 -1.26 2.69
CA PHE A 85 3.75 -0.27 2.02
C PHE A 85 2.31 -0.72 1.78
N TYR A 86 1.40 0.25 1.80
CA TYR A 86 0.07 0.13 1.22
C TYR A 86 0.14 0.60 -0.23
N VAL A 87 -0.21 -0.26 -1.17
CA VAL A 87 -0.09 0.03 -2.60
C VAL A 87 -1.46 0.19 -3.22
N MET A 88 -1.61 1.28 -3.96
CA MET A 88 -2.71 1.47 -4.91
C MET A 88 -2.10 1.43 -6.31
N PRO A 89 -2.29 0.33 -7.07
CA PRO A 89 -1.55 0.11 -8.32
C PRO A 89 -1.98 1.05 -9.45
N PHE A 90 -3.05 1.82 -9.27
CA PHE A 90 -3.49 2.89 -10.16
C PHE A 90 -4.22 3.98 -9.36
N ASN A 91 -4.30 5.19 -9.92
CA ASN A 91 -5.01 6.31 -9.31
C ASN A 91 -6.19 6.78 -10.19
N PRO A 92 -7.46 6.65 -9.74
CA PRO A 92 -8.62 7.07 -10.52
C PRO A 92 -8.76 8.59 -10.61
N TYR A 93 -7.93 9.35 -9.88
CA TYR A 93 -7.86 10.81 -9.91
C TYR A 93 -6.69 11.33 -10.76
N GLY A 94 -5.95 10.43 -11.43
CA GLY A 94 -4.83 10.77 -12.30
C GLY A 94 -3.53 11.02 -11.53
N THR A 95 -3.48 12.05 -10.67
CA THR A 95 -2.24 12.44 -9.97
C THR A 95 -2.33 12.27 -8.46
N ARG A 96 -1.19 12.08 -7.80
CA ARG A 96 -1.11 11.98 -6.33
C ARG A 96 -1.77 13.16 -5.62
N TYR A 97 -1.54 14.38 -6.10
CA TYR A 97 -2.13 15.59 -5.52
C TYR A 97 -3.65 15.67 -5.72
N ALA A 98 -4.17 15.10 -6.82
CA ALA A 98 -5.61 15.05 -7.09
C ALA A 98 -6.34 13.93 -6.35
N TYR A 99 -5.62 12.95 -5.79
CA TYR A 99 -6.23 11.86 -5.03
C TYR A 99 -7.00 12.40 -3.82
N SER A 100 -8.31 12.19 -3.82
CA SER A 100 -9.25 12.83 -2.89
C SER A 100 -10.19 11.85 -2.18
N TYR A 101 -9.96 10.54 -2.30
CA TYR A 101 -10.84 9.57 -1.68
C TYR A 101 -10.72 9.59 -0.15
N THR A 102 -11.83 9.98 0.51
CA THR A 102 -11.85 10.42 1.91
C THR A 102 -11.32 9.38 2.89
N PHE A 103 -11.78 8.13 2.82
CA PHE A 103 -11.37 7.10 3.78
C PHE A 103 -9.86 6.88 3.78
N ALA A 104 -9.26 6.75 2.59
CA ALA A 104 -7.82 6.59 2.48
C ALA A 104 -7.09 7.81 3.06
N LYS A 105 -7.47 9.05 2.66
CA LYS A 105 -6.84 10.29 3.17
C LYS A 105 -6.95 10.42 4.68
N THR A 106 -8.07 10.00 5.27
CA THR A 106 -8.28 10.02 6.71
C THR A 106 -7.42 8.98 7.43
N TYR A 107 -7.39 7.73 6.95
CA TYR A 107 -6.84 6.61 7.73
C TYR A 107 -5.41 6.22 7.34
N LEU A 108 -4.92 6.48 6.12
CA LEU A 108 -3.57 6.09 5.68
C LEU A 108 -2.57 7.27 5.67
N ASP A 109 -1.31 7.00 5.98
CA ASP A 109 -0.23 8.00 5.88
C ASP A 109 0.30 8.03 4.44
N PHE A 110 -0.08 9.06 3.69
CA PHE A 110 0.31 9.15 2.29
C PHE A 110 1.79 9.42 2.12
N GLU A 111 2.42 10.16 3.04
CA GLU A 111 3.79 10.62 2.87
C GLU A 111 4.81 9.50 3.08
N ASN A 112 4.52 8.53 3.96
CA ASN A 112 5.50 7.51 4.33
C ASN A 112 5.06 6.07 4.07
N PHE A 113 3.78 5.82 3.77
CA PHE A 113 3.23 4.45 3.74
C PHE A 113 2.45 4.11 2.47
N VAL A 114 1.85 5.09 1.79
CA VAL A 114 1.10 4.84 0.56
C VAL A 114 1.99 5.05 -0.66
N LEU A 115 2.03 4.04 -1.54
CA LEU A 115 2.55 4.16 -2.89
C LEU A 115 1.40 4.13 -3.89
N LEU A 116 1.33 5.15 -4.75
CA LEU A 116 0.34 5.29 -5.81
C LEU A 116 0.99 5.14 -7.17
N GLN A 117 0.43 4.27 -8.01
CA GLN A 117 0.68 4.27 -9.45
C GLN A 117 2.19 4.24 -9.78
N GLU A 118 2.75 5.32 -10.35
CA GLU A 118 4.16 5.40 -10.75
C GLU A 118 5.10 5.22 -9.55
N GLU A 119 4.72 5.64 -8.34
CA GLU A 119 5.55 5.47 -7.15
C GLU A 119 5.81 3.99 -6.84
N PHE A 120 4.83 3.13 -7.15
CA PHE A 120 4.97 1.68 -7.02
C PHE A 120 5.65 1.08 -8.24
N TRP A 121 5.08 1.29 -9.42
CA TRP A 121 5.51 0.64 -10.65
C TRP A 121 6.89 1.10 -11.14
N ASP A 122 7.12 2.41 -11.18
CA ASP A 122 8.34 3.00 -11.71
C ASP A 122 9.36 3.29 -10.60
N GLY A 123 8.86 3.54 -9.38
CA GLY A 123 9.69 3.87 -8.23
C GLY A 123 10.35 2.67 -7.56
N ILE A 124 9.72 1.49 -7.61
CA ILE A 124 10.23 0.30 -6.90
C ILE A 124 10.23 -0.98 -7.75
N ILE A 125 9.16 -1.25 -8.50
CA ILE A 125 9.00 -2.56 -9.16
C ILE A 125 9.79 -2.67 -10.47
N GLY A 126 9.69 -1.67 -11.32
CA GLY A 126 10.25 -1.65 -12.66
C GLY A 126 10.97 -0.33 -12.98
N PRO A 127 11.59 -0.24 -14.17
CA PRO A 127 12.23 0.99 -14.62
C PRO A 127 11.19 2.11 -14.88
N PRO A 128 11.63 3.37 -15.01
CA PRO A 128 10.76 4.47 -15.43
C PRO A 128 10.00 4.15 -16.72
N GLY A 129 8.70 4.46 -16.74
CA GLY A 129 7.78 4.15 -17.84
C GLY A 129 7.02 2.82 -17.68
N THR A 130 7.26 2.05 -16.63
CA THR A 130 6.59 0.75 -16.38
C THR A 130 5.07 0.92 -16.28
N PHE A 131 4.58 1.91 -15.54
CA PHE A 131 3.16 2.15 -15.41
C PHE A 131 2.51 2.50 -16.75
N GLN A 132 3.15 3.36 -17.55
CA GLN A 132 2.61 3.74 -18.85
C GLN A 132 2.56 2.54 -19.81
N ALA A 133 3.61 1.72 -19.84
CA ALA A 133 3.62 0.50 -20.63
C ALA A 133 2.47 -0.45 -20.25
N LEU A 134 2.15 -0.58 -18.95
CA LEU A 134 0.99 -1.33 -18.51
C LEU A 134 -0.31 -0.72 -19.03
N VAL A 135 -0.49 0.60 -18.93
CA VAL A 135 -1.68 1.31 -19.43
C VAL A 135 -1.86 1.06 -20.94
N ASP A 136 -0.78 1.15 -21.72
CA ASP A 136 -0.82 0.94 -23.17
C ASP A 136 -1.29 -0.49 -23.51
N ILE A 137 -0.77 -1.51 -22.80
CA ILE A 137 -1.20 -2.91 -22.96
C ILE A 137 -2.69 -3.08 -22.62
N TYR A 138 -3.16 -2.45 -21.53
CA TYR A 138 -4.57 -2.49 -21.15
C TYR A 138 -5.47 -1.84 -22.21
N GLN A 139 -5.03 -0.74 -22.82
CA GLN A 139 -5.77 -0.06 -23.88
C GLN A 139 -5.86 -0.92 -25.14
N GLU A 140 -4.73 -1.44 -25.62
CA GLU A 140 -4.66 -2.31 -26.79
C GLU A 140 -5.56 -3.54 -26.63
N THR A 141 -5.44 -4.23 -25.49
CA THR A 141 -6.27 -5.41 -25.20
C THR A 141 -7.75 -5.04 -25.02
N GLY A 142 -8.02 -3.90 -24.39
CA GLY A 142 -9.37 -3.40 -24.15
C GLY A 142 -10.13 -3.08 -25.44
N GLU A 143 -9.45 -2.54 -26.45
CA GLU A 143 -10.06 -2.25 -27.76
C GLU A 143 -10.50 -3.53 -28.47
N ALA A 144 -9.64 -4.55 -28.51
CA ALA A 144 -9.95 -5.83 -29.14
C ALA A 144 -11.19 -6.50 -28.48
N ILE A 145 -11.23 -6.51 -27.14
CA ILE A 145 -12.37 -7.05 -26.38
C ILE A 145 -13.63 -6.21 -26.62
N ARG A 146 -13.52 -4.88 -26.64
CA ARG A 146 -14.67 -4.00 -26.89
C ARG A 146 -15.29 -4.28 -28.26
N CYS A 147 -14.47 -4.44 -29.30
CA CYS A 147 -14.94 -4.82 -30.63
C CYS A 147 -15.64 -6.17 -30.63
N ARG A 148 -15.09 -7.17 -29.91
CA ARG A 148 -15.73 -8.48 -29.76
C ARG A 148 -17.08 -8.42 -29.06
N ILE A 149 -17.18 -7.69 -27.94
CA ILE A 149 -18.45 -7.52 -27.21
C ILE A 149 -19.49 -6.85 -28.10
N LYS A 150 -19.12 -5.78 -28.82
CA LYS A 150 -20.03 -5.13 -29.77
C LYS A 150 -20.56 -6.13 -30.81
N SER A 151 -19.70 -6.92 -31.44
CA SER A 151 -20.13 -7.91 -32.46
C SER A 151 -21.06 -9.02 -31.95
N LEU A 152 -21.10 -9.26 -30.63
CA LEU A 152 -21.91 -10.32 -30.02
C LEU A 152 -23.27 -9.82 -29.53
N PHE A 153 -23.39 -8.53 -29.21
CA PHE A 153 -24.54 -7.97 -28.49
C PHE A 153 -25.13 -6.70 -29.12
N LEU A 154 -24.52 -6.15 -30.16
CA LEU A 154 -24.97 -4.98 -30.92
C LEU A 154 -24.88 -5.26 -32.42
#